data_AF-L1IC87-F1
#
_entry.id   AF-L1IC87-F1
#
_cell.length_a   1.000
_cell.length_b   1.000
_cell.length_c   1.000
_cell.angle_alpha   90.00
_cell.angle_beta   90.00
_cell.angle_gamma   90.00
#
_symmetry.space_group_name_H-M   'P 1'
#
loop_
_entity.id
_entity.type
_entity.pdbx_description
1 polymer ?
#
loop_
_entity_poly.entity_id
_entity_poly.type
_entity_poly.pdbx_seq_one_letter_code
_entity_poly.pdbx_strand_id
1 'polypeptide(L)'
;CLPCNAGNFSRFSGQSFCSSCSAGTYSTSGQSSCKTCATGSYSRGGSSSCMSCPPGKKPDWSWSRCESCPGGQYLPSWSTTCESCGAGRYSSSGATVCLTCPAGTFWPYEGTGCLACDYGTWSLAGSSSCQGCSSASFSNLKPLTCSCPPGNSWSIGSTSCTPCAAGKYSNGTAPCEYCPPGQYSPNTSSTNCSVCGNGTYSTWYGSTHCQTC
;
A
#
# COMPACT_ATOMS: atom_id res chain seq x y z
N CYS A 1 39.44 24.95 40.08
CA CYS A 1 38.72 24.72 38.80
C CYS A 1 37.29 24.35 39.08
N LEU A 2 36.34 25.01 38.40
CA LEU A 2 34.91 24.69 38.49
C LEU A 2 34.62 23.43 37.68
N PRO A 3 33.75 22.53 38.16
CA PRO A 3 33.32 21.36 37.40
C PRO A 3 32.57 21.78 36.14
N CYS A 4 32.69 21.01 35.06
CA CYS A 4 31.95 21.28 33.83
C CYS A 4 30.44 21.19 34.05
N ASN A 5 29.70 22.10 33.42
CA ASN A 5 28.25 22.03 33.38
C ASN A 5 27.80 20.80 32.57
N ALA A 6 26.56 20.36 32.83
CA ALA A 6 25.97 19.24 32.09
C ALA A 6 25.97 19.53 30.57
N GLY A 7 26.18 18.49 29.76
CA GLY A 7 26.43 18.61 28.33
C GLY A 7 27.89 18.80 27.94
N ASN A 8 28.76 19.14 28.89
CA ASN A 8 30.20 19.24 28.69
C ASN A 8 30.98 18.31 29.63
N PHE A 9 32.23 18.01 29.29
CA PHE A 9 33.12 17.13 30.04
C PHE A 9 34.57 17.64 30.05
N SER A 10 35.36 17.21 31.04
CA SER A 10 36.80 17.50 31.14
C SER A 10 37.60 16.22 31.34
N ARG A 11 38.43 15.83 30.36
CA ARG A 11 39.17 14.56 30.40
C ARG A 11 40.18 14.48 31.55
N PHE A 12 40.68 15.62 32.02
CA PHE A 12 41.69 15.71 33.06
C PHE A 12 41.23 16.57 34.23
N SER A 13 41.59 16.15 35.45
CA SER A 13 41.36 16.91 36.67
C SER A 13 42.13 18.24 36.62
N GLY A 14 41.43 19.36 36.80
CA GLY A 14 42.03 20.70 36.81
C GLY A 14 42.06 21.42 35.45
N GLN A 15 41.46 20.84 34.40
CA GLN A 15 41.34 21.49 33.10
C GLN A 15 40.51 22.79 33.21
N SER A 16 40.98 23.87 32.57
CA SER A 16 40.31 25.19 32.57
C SER A 16 39.22 25.33 31.50
N PHE A 17 39.10 24.35 30.60
CA PHE A 17 38.10 24.34 29.54
C PHE A 17 37.33 23.01 29.51
N CYS A 18 36.05 23.11 29.16
CA CYS A 18 35.14 21.97 29.03
C CYS A 18 34.82 21.73 27.57
N SER A 19 34.88 20.47 27.13
CA SER A 19 34.50 20.08 25.77
C SER A 19 33.04 19.64 25.75
N SER A 20 32.30 20.00 24.70
CA SER A 20 30.91 19.58 24.53
C SER A 20 30.80 18.12 24.11
N CYS A 21 29.80 17.43 24.61
CA CYS A 21 29.45 16.09 24.14
C CYS A 21 28.95 16.12 22.70
N SER A 22 29.38 15.15 21.89
CA SER A 22 28.90 14.97 20.52
C SER A 22 27.46 14.42 20.52
N ALA A 23 26.78 14.51 19.37
CA ALA A 23 25.48 13.85 19.20
C ALA A 23 25.55 12.35 19.51
N GLY A 24 24.47 11.80 20.05
CA GLY A 24 24.44 10.42 20.57
C GLY A 24 25.15 10.21 21.90
N THR A 25 25.67 11.28 22.52
CA THR A 25 26.27 11.24 23.86
C THR A 25 25.73 12.35 24.76
N TYR A 26 25.86 12.18 26.07
CA TYR A 26 25.44 13.14 27.08
C TYR A 26 26.40 13.16 28.27
N SER A 27 26.39 14.23 29.05
CA SER A 27 27.10 14.28 30.34
C SER A 27 26.31 15.02 31.40
N THR A 28 26.40 14.54 32.63
CA THR A 28 25.93 15.29 33.81
C THR A 28 27.03 16.24 34.30
N SER A 29 26.70 17.16 35.20
CA SER A 29 27.70 18.09 35.74
C SER A 29 28.87 17.33 36.40
N GLY A 30 30.09 17.81 36.16
CA GLY A 30 31.32 17.26 36.73
C GLY A 30 31.84 15.98 36.07
N GLN A 31 31.32 15.56 34.92
CA GLN A 31 31.81 14.35 34.25
C GLN A 31 33.15 14.54 33.52
N SER A 32 33.95 13.48 33.55
CA SER A 32 35.23 13.40 32.84
C SER A 32 35.14 12.82 31.43
N SER A 33 33.98 12.29 31.06
CA SER A 33 33.69 11.75 29.73
C SER A 33 32.19 11.81 29.42
N CYS A 34 31.83 11.80 28.14
CA CYS A 34 30.43 11.69 27.73
C CYS A 34 29.98 10.24 27.74
N LYS A 35 28.77 9.99 28.25
CA LYS A 35 28.07 8.70 28.20
C LYS A 35 27.31 8.58 26.90
N THR A 36 27.29 7.39 26.30
CA THR A 36 26.51 7.12 25.09
C THR A 36 25.02 6.98 25.41
N CYS A 37 24.17 7.36 24.46
CA CYS A 37 22.75 7.10 24.54
C CYS A 37 22.44 5.60 24.38
N ALA A 38 21.45 5.12 25.14
CA ALA A 38 20.92 3.79 24.95
C ALA A 38 20.23 3.67 23.58
N THR A 39 20.15 2.44 23.05
CA THR A 39 19.45 2.15 21.80
C THR A 39 18.00 2.67 21.84
N GLY A 40 17.53 3.19 20.70
CA GLY A 40 16.22 3.85 20.64
C GLY A 40 16.17 5.28 21.18
N SER A 41 17.29 5.84 21.66
CA SER A 41 17.39 7.23 22.13
C SER A 41 18.44 8.03 21.36
N TYR A 42 18.29 9.35 21.31
CA TYR A 42 19.17 10.27 20.60
C TYR A 42 19.55 11.45 21.50
N SER A 43 20.59 12.20 21.12
CA SER A 43 20.92 13.45 21.78
C SER A 43 21.60 14.41 20.79
N ARG A 44 21.35 15.71 20.94
CA ARG A 44 22.08 16.74 20.19
C ARG A 44 23.42 17.02 20.86
N GLY A 45 24.35 17.65 20.13
CA GLY A 45 25.62 18.08 20.73
C GLY A 45 25.38 18.97 21.95
N GLY A 46 26.14 18.74 23.03
CA GLY A 46 26.01 19.47 24.29
C GLY A 46 24.81 19.04 25.17
N SER A 47 24.21 17.87 24.93
CA SER A 47 23.05 17.43 25.73
C SER A 47 23.45 16.91 27.11
N SER A 48 22.64 17.24 28.12
CA SER A 48 22.77 16.74 29.48
C SER A 48 22.10 15.39 29.72
N SER A 49 21.28 14.93 28.77
CA SER A 49 20.54 13.67 28.82
C SER A 49 20.17 13.21 27.41
N CYS A 50 19.84 11.93 27.27
CA CYS A 50 19.28 11.39 26.02
C CYS A 50 17.76 11.52 25.98
N MET A 51 17.22 11.64 24.79
CA MET A 51 15.78 11.68 24.52
C MET A 51 15.39 10.39 23.79
N SER A 52 14.34 9.72 24.25
CA SER A 52 13.83 8.52 23.57
C SER A 52 13.11 8.90 22.28
N CYS A 53 13.26 8.07 21.26
CA CYS A 53 12.49 8.23 20.04
C CYS A 53 11.02 7.86 20.26
N PRO A 54 10.09 8.60 19.63
CA PRO A 54 8.68 8.25 19.69
C PRO A 54 8.45 6.89 18.97
N PRO A 55 7.33 6.20 19.27
CA PRO A 55 6.99 4.94 18.62
C PRO A 55 7.04 5.03 17.09
N GLY A 56 7.52 3.97 16.44
CA GLY A 56 7.66 3.95 14.97
C GLY A 56 8.94 4.63 14.45
N LYS A 57 9.76 5.21 15.33
CA LYS A 57 11.01 5.89 14.97
C LYS A 57 12.21 5.36 15.72
N LYS A 58 13.36 5.36 15.05
CA LYS A 58 14.67 5.03 15.61
C LYS A 58 15.63 6.21 15.46
N PRO A 59 16.72 6.27 16.23
CA PRO A 59 17.78 7.25 15.99
C PRO A 59 18.29 7.17 14.55
N ASP A 60 18.58 8.33 13.97
CA ASP A 60 19.25 8.42 12.68
C ASP A 60 20.73 7.97 12.81
N TRP A 61 21.44 7.86 11.68
CA TRP A 61 22.85 7.43 11.70
C TRP A 61 23.74 8.33 12.55
N SER A 62 23.41 9.62 12.68
CA SER A 62 24.15 10.57 13.50
C SER A 62 23.71 10.62 14.97
N TRP A 63 22.70 9.83 15.37
CA TRP A 63 22.11 9.83 16.71
C TRP A 63 21.71 11.22 17.23
N SER A 64 21.37 12.12 16.30
CA SER A 64 21.03 13.52 16.59
C SER A 64 19.54 13.82 16.47
N ARG A 65 18.79 12.92 15.84
CA ARG A 65 17.33 12.97 15.70
C ARG A 65 16.73 11.58 15.55
N CYS A 66 15.41 11.52 15.55
CA CYS A 66 14.66 10.31 15.22
C CYS A 66 14.22 10.32 13.76
N GLU A 67 14.33 9.17 13.13
CA GLU A 67 13.90 8.89 11.77
C GLU A 67 12.84 7.78 11.78
N SER A 68 11.82 7.93 10.94
CA SER A 68 10.76 6.94 10.78
C SER A 68 11.25 5.76 9.95
N CYS A 69 10.75 4.56 10.23
CA CYS A 69 10.94 3.45 9.31
C CYS A 69 10.29 3.77 7.94
N PRO A 70 10.90 3.35 6.82
CA PRO A 70 10.31 3.51 5.50
C PRO A 70 9.01 2.70 5.38
N GLY A 71 8.20 3.01 4.36
CA GLY A 71 7.01 2.22 4.04
C GLY A 71 7.37 0.76 3.74
N GLY A 72 6.49 -0.16 4.11
CA GLY A 72 6.75 -1.61 4.06
C GLY A 72 7.53 -2.15 5.25
N GLN A 73 8.01 -1.28 6.14
CA GLN A 73 8.61 -1.65 7.42
C GLN A 73 7.85 -1.04 8.60
N TYR A 74 8.00 -1.65 9.77
CA TYR A 74 7.42 -1.20 11.03
C TYR A 74 8.44 -1.30 12.16
N LEU A 75 8.26 -0.49 13.20
CA LEU A 75 9.09 -0.57 14.41
C LEU A 75 8.19 -0.84 15.63
N PRO A 76 8.10 -2.11 16.08
CA PRO A 76 7.34 -2.43 17.28
C PRO A 76 8.06 -1.89 18.53
N SER A 77 7.33 -1.73 19.63
CA SER A 77 7.84 -1.13 20.88
C SER A 77 8.97 -1.90 21.55
N TRP A 78 9.12 -3.19 21.23
CA TRP A 78 10.16 -4.07 21.76
C TRP A 78 11.40 -4.17 20.85
N SER A 79 11.37 -3.56 19.67
CA SER A 79 12.46 -3.61 18.69
C SER A 79 13.09 -2.22 18.52
N THR A 80 14.36 -2.20 18.15
CA THR A 80 15.10 -0.97 17.83
C THR A 80 15.48 -0.89 16.34
N THR A 81 15.05 -1.88 15.56
CA THR A 81 15.33 -2.04 14.14
C THR A 81 14.04 -2.13 13.36
N CYS A 82 13.98 -1.48 12.22
CA CYS A 82 12.81 -1.56 11.34
C CYS A 82 12.68 -2.98 10.79
N GLU A 83 11.53 -3.59 11.02
CA GLU A 83 11.20 -4.94 10.57
C GLU A 83 10.31 -4.88 9.34
N SER A 84 10.49 -5.80 8.41
CA SER A 84 9.67 -5.88 7.19
C SER A 84 8.29 -6.44 7.49
N CYS A 85 7.25 -5.89 6.86
CA CYS A 85 5.88 -6.37 7.03
C CYS A 85 5.61 -7.76 6.45
N GLY A 86 6.47 -8.24 5.56
CA GLY A 86 6.30 -9.50 4.86
C GLY A 86 5.19 -9.44 3.81
N ALA A 87 4.96 -10.57 3.14
CA ALA A 87 4.00 -10.67 2.05
C ALA A 87 2.56 -10.48 2.54
N GLY A 88 1.73 -9.80 1.74
CA GLY A 88 0.31 -9.57 2.04
C GLY A 88 0.03 -8.55 3.15
N ARG A 89 1.06 -7.90 3.69
CA ARG A 89 0.93 -6.82 4.68
C ARG A 89 1.74 -5.59 4.28
N TYR A 90 1.22 -4.42 4.57
CA TYR A 90 1.84 -3.15 4.23
C TYR A 90 1.92 -2.24 5.46
N SER A 91 2.72 -1.18 5.36
CA SER A 91 2.79 -0.12 6.36
C SER A 91 3.16 1.21 5.72
N SER A 92 2.64 2.29 6.29
CA SER A 92 3.12 3.64 6.00
C SER A 92 4.40 3.95 6.78
N SER A 93 5.09 5.02 6.39
CA SER A 93 6.30 5.45 7.11
C SER A 93 5.99 5.75 8.58
N GLY A 94 6.82 5.21 9.48
CA GLY A 94 6.66 5.39 10.93
C GLY A 94 5.61 4.50 11.57
N ALA A 95 5.16 3.44 10.89
CA ALA A 95 4.24 2.48 11.47
C ALA A 95 4.88 1.68 12.62
N THR A 96 4.05 1.34 13.61
CA THR A 96 4.41 0.42 14.71
C THR A 96 3.82 -0.97 14.52
N VAL A 97 3.01 -1.16 13.48
CA VAL A 97 2.33 -2.41 13.13
C VAL A 97 2.10 -2.46 11.63
N CYS A 98 2.07 -3.68 11.08
CA CYS A 98 1.71 -3.90 9.69
C CYS A 98 0.21 -4.15 9.54
N LEU A 99 -0.37 -3.58 8.50
CA LEU A 99 -1.76 -3.77 8.13
C LEU A 99 -1.88 -4.84 7.05
N THR A 100 -2.89 -5.69 7.18
CA THR A 100 -3.21 -6.69 6.16
C THR A 100 -3.79 -6.02 4.92
N CYS A 101 -3.37 -6.44 3.73
CA CYS A 101 -4.00 -5.96 2.50
C CYS A 101 -5.47 -6.38 2.45
N PRO A 102 -6.41 -5.47 2.14
CA PRO A 102 -7.80 -5.86 1.96
C PRO A 102 -7.95 -6.77 0.74
N ALA A 103 -9.04 -7.53 0.71
CA ALA A 103 -9.33 -8.41 -0.41
C ALA A 103 -9.48 -7.61 -1.72
N GLY A 104 -9.08 -8.21 -2.84
CA GLY A 104 -8.93 -7.53 -4.14
C GLY A 104 -7.63 -6.72 -4.30
N THR A 105 -6.79 -6.68 -3.25
CA THR A 105 -5.44 -6.13 -3.31
C THR A 105 -4.41 -7.14 -2.80
N PHE A 106 -3.16 -6.97 -3.17
CA PHE A 106 -2.06 -7.84 -2.77
C PHE A 106 -0.80 -7.04 -2.48
N TRP A 107 0.15 -7.66 -1.79
CA TRP A 107 1.46 -7.07 -1.55
C TRP A 107 2.59 -8.08 -1.72
N PRO A 108 3.41 -7.92 -2.78
CA PRO A 108 4.53 -8.79 -3.07
C PRO A 108 5.81 -8.25 -2.42
N TYR A 109 5.76 -7.86 -1.13
CA TYR A 109 6.92 -7.45 -0.32
C TYR A 109 7.67 -6.17 -0.76
N GLU A 110 7.31 -5.53 -1.88
CA GLU A 110 7.94 -4.30 -2.39
C GLU A 110 6.91 -3.19 -2.72
N GLY A 111 7.22 -1.95 -2.33
CA GLY A 111 6.43 -0.75 -2.64
C GLY A 111 6.12 0.11 -1.42
N THR A 112 5.01 0.86 -1.45
CA THR A 112 4.51 1.66 -0.29
C THR A 112 3.08 1.34 0.16
N GLY A 113 2.36 0.43 -0.51
CA GLY A 113 1.01 -0.01 -0.14
C GLY A 113 0.44 -1.10 -1.05
N CYS A 114 -0.70 -1.67 -0.68
CA CYS A 114 -1.32 -2.77 -1.42
C CYS A 114 -1.63 -2.40 -2.88
N LEU A 115 -1.24 -3.29 -3.79
CA LEU A 115 -1.49 -3.17 -5.22
C LEU A 115 -2.85 -3.81 -5.53
N ALA A 116 -3.64 -3.17 -6.37
CA ALA A 116 -4.90 -3.77 -6.84
C ALA A 116 -4.61 -4.98 -7.72
N CYS A 117 -5.49 -5.97 -7.67
CA CYS A 117 -5.47 -7.05 -8.63
C CYS A 117 -5.89 -6.57 -10.02
N ASP A 118 -5.16 -7.03 -11.04
CA ASP A 118 -5.53 -6.80 -12.43
C ASP A 118 -6.85 -7.50 -12.76
N TYR A 119 -7.53 -7.00 -13.80
CA TYR A 119 -8.81 -7.55 -14.23
C TYR A 119 -8.74 -9.05 -14.48
N GLY A 120 -9.77 -9.77 -14.02
CA GLY A 120 -9.81 -11.22 -14.15
C GLY A 120 -8.97 -11.99 -13.13
N THR A 121 -8.39 -11.28 -12.18
CA THR A 121 -7.75 -11.86 -11.00
C THR A 121 -8.39 -11.32 -9.72
N TRP A 122 -8.27 -12.08 -8.64
CA TRP A 122 -8.82 -11.76 -7.34
C TRP A 122 -7.84 -12.16 -6.24
N SER A 123 -8.02 -11.62 -5.04
CA SER A 123 -7.20 -11.97 -3.90
C SER A 123 -8.02 -11.92 -2.61
N LEU A 124 -7.66 -12.77 -1.64
CA LEU A 124 -8.20 -12.65 -0.29
C LEU A 124 -7.45 -11.57 0.48
N ALA A 125 -8.03 -11.15 1.61
CA ALA A 125 -7.30 -10.27 2.51
C ALA A 125 -6.00 -10.96 2.97
N GLY A 126 -4.89 -10.25 2.85
CA GLY A 126 -3.56 -10.76 3.21
C GLY A 126 -2.87 -11.60 2.13
N SER A 127 -3.39 -11.61 0.91
CA SER A 127 -2.72 -12.26 -0.22
C SER A 127 -1.44 -11.53 -0.64
N SER A 128 -0.43 -12.30 -1.00
CA SER A 128 0.84 -11.82 -1.55
C SER A 128 0.87 -11.76 -3.08
N SER A 129 -0.16 -12.27 -3.73
CA SER A 129 -0.35 -12.28 -5.18
C SER A 129 -1.84 -12.40 -5.52
N CYS A 130 -2.20 -12.04 -6.74
CA CYS A 130 -3.54 -12.27 -7.25
C CYS A 130 -3.66 -13.66 -7.87
N GLN A 131 -4.81 -14.28 -7.68
CA GLN A 131 -5.19 -15.56 -8.27
C GLN A 131 -6.10 -15.31 -9.48
N GLY A 132 -5.88 -16.06 -10.57
CA GLY A 132 -6.78 -16.01 -11.72
C GLY A 132 -8.17 -16.54 -11.37
N CYS A 133 -9.20 -16.03 -12.04
CA CYS A 133 -10.56 -16.53 -11.90
C CYS A 133 -10.69 -17.93 -12.57
N SER A 134 -10.69 -19.01 -11.78
CA SER A 134 -11.03 -20.37 -12.24
C SER A 134 -12.41 -20.79 -11.72
N SER A 135 -13.07 -21.73 -12.40
CA SER A 135 -14.44 -22.20 -12.13
C SER A 135 -14.66 -22.87 -10.76
N ALA A 136 -13.64 -22.98 -9.90
CA ALA A 136 -13.70 -23.75 -8.65
C ALA A 136 -13.67 -22.91 -7.37
N SER A 137 -13.58 -21.58 -7.43
CA SER A 137 -13.54 -20.75 -6.23
C SER A 137 -14.94 -20.37 -5.73
N PHE A 138 -15.77 -21.37 -5.40
CA PHE A 138 -16.97 -21.16 -4.58
C PHE A 138 -16.53 -20.83 -3.14
N SER A 139 -16.13 -19.59 -2.87
CA SER A 139 -16.11 -19.11 -1.50
C SER A 139 -17.50 -18.54 -1.20
N ASN A 140 -18.15 -19.06 -0.16
CA ASN A 140 -19.48 -18.65 0.32
C ASN A 140 -19.52 -17.22 0.88
N LEU A 141 -18.60 -16.36 0.45
CA LEU A 141 -18.53 -14.95 0.79
C LEU A 141 -18.86 -14.17 -0.49
N LYS A 142 -20.08 -13.65 -0.53
CA LYS A 142 -20.60 -12.53 -1.34
C LYS A 142 -19.54 -11.85 -2.23
N PRO A 143 -19.78 -11.72 -3.54
CA PRO A 143 -18.79 -12.04 -4.57
C PRO A 143 -17.60 -11.07 -4.54
N LEU A 144 -16.40 -11.65 -4.44
CA LEU A 144 -15.13 -11.04 -4.85
C LEU A 144 -15.09 -10.98 -6.38
N THR A 145 -15.93 -10.14 -6.97
CA THR A 145 -16.36 -10.23 -8.38
C THR A 145 -15.20 -10.17 -9.36
N CYS A 146 -15.07 -11.21 -10.19
CA CYS A 146 -14.37 -11.15 -11.47
C CYS A 146 -15.13 -10.17 -12.38
N SER A 147 -14.87 -8.88 -12.22
CA SER A 147 -15.49 -7.79 -12.99
C SER A 147 -14.53 -7.33 -14.09
N CYS A 148 -15.09 -7.03 -15.25
CA CYS A 148 -14.40 -6.36 -16.35
C CYS A 148 -14.92 -4.92 -16.46
N PRO A 149 -14.14 -3.97 -17.02
CA PRO A 149 -14.67 -2.65 -17.31
C PRO A 149 -15.89 -2.76 -18.24
N PRO A 150 -16.87 -1.84 -18.14
CA PRO A 150 -18.00 -1.80 -19.04
C PRO A 150 -17.57 -1.93 -20.51
N GLY A 151 -18.36 -2.66 -21.29
CA GLY A 151 -18.02 -3.04 -22.66
C GLY A 151 -17.16 -4.28 -22.78
N ASN A 152 -16.69 -4.86 -21.67
CA ASN A 152 -15.88 -6.07 -21.71
C ASN A 152 -16.51 -7.17 -20.84
N SER A 153 -16.14 -8.41 -21.15
CA SER A 153 -16.48 -9.59 -20.35
C SER A 153 -15.27 -10.47 -20.14
N TRP A 154 -15.40 -11.44 -19.25
CA TRP A 154 -14.41 -12.47 -19.02
C TRP A 154 -15.01 -13.83 -19.36
N SER A 155 -14.16 -14.73 -19.85
CA SER A 155 -14.49 -16.14 -20.06
C SER A 155 -13.62 -17.02 -19.15
N ILE A 156 -14.16 -18.15 -18.69
CA ILE A 156 -13.44 -19.12 -17.84
C ILE A 156 -12.10 -19.51 -18.50
N GLY A 157 -10.99 -19.34 -17.76
CA GLY A 157 -9.64 -19.65 -18.25
C GLY A 157 -8.98 -18.55 -19.09
N SER A 158 -9.63 -17.39 -19.28
CA SER A 158 -8.96 -16.20 -19.79
C SER A 158 -7.95 -15.69 -18.76
N THR A 159 -7.03 -14.80 -19.16
CA THR A 159 -6.21 -13.99 -18.22
C THR A 159 -6.46 -12.49 -18.44
N SER A 160 -7.38 -12.16 -19.33
CA SER A 160 -7.72 -10.79 -19.70
C SER A 160 -9.21 -10.65 -20.04
N CYS A 161 -9.70 -9.42 -19.97
CA CYS A 161 -11.06 -9.10 -20.40
C CYS A 161 -11.12 -9.04 -21.94
N THR A 162 -12.16 -9.64 -22.50
CA THR A 162 -12.46 -9.60 -23.93
C THR A 162 -13.56 -8.57 -24.20
N PRO A 163 -13.41 -7.72 -25.22
CA PRO A 163 -14.43 -6.75 -25.58
C PRO A 163 -15.71 -7.46 -26.05
N CYS A 164 -16.87 -6.93 -25.65
CA CYS A 164 -18.15 -7.40 -26.16
C CYS A 164 -18.18 -7.22 -27.67
N ALA A 165 -18.52 -8.29 -28.39
CA ALA A 165 -18.73 -8.22 -29.83
C ALA A 165 -19.91 -7.28 -30.16
N ALA A 166 -19.96 -6.78 -31.40
CA ALA A 166 -21.12 -6.04 -31.90
C ALA A 166 -22.40 -6.87 -31.68
N GLY A 167 -23.49 -6.18 -31.35
CA GLY A 167 -24.75 -6.79 -30.93
C GLY A 167 -24.79 -7.18 -29.45
N LYS A 168 -23.67 -7.10 -28.73
CA LYS A 168 -23.62 -7.33 -27.29
C LYS A 168 -23.22 -6.07 -26.53
N TYR A 169 -23.53 -6.06 -25.24
CA TYR A 169 -23.14 -5.02 -24.30
C TYR A 169 -22.78 -5.61 -22.92
N SER A 170 -22.07 -4.84 -22.11
CA SER A 170 -21.80 -5.16 -20.71
C SER A 170 -21.69 -3.88 -19.90
N ASN A 171 -22.43 -3.77 -18.80
CA ASN A 171 -22.31 -2.64 -17.87
C ASN A 171 -21.32 -2.91 -16.72
N GLY A 172 -20.35 -3.81 -16.94
CA GLY A 172 -19.37 -4.23 -15.93
C GLY A 172 -19.73 -5.55 -15.23
N THR A 173 -20.88 -6.14 -15.58
CA THR A 173 -21.29 -7.50 -15.22
C THR A 173 -20.90 -8.46 -16.35
N ALA A 174 -20.19 -9.55 -16.03
CA ALA A 174 -19.95 -10.63 -16.98
C ALA A 174 -21.07 -11.67 -16.90
N PRO A 175 -21.43 -12.37 -18.00
CA PRO A 175 -20.91 -12.27 -19.38
C PRO A 175 -21.55 -11.13 -20.21
N CYS A 176 -21.01 -10.84 -21.40
CA CYS A 176 -21.66 -9.89 -22.32
C CYS A 176 -23.07 -10.35 -22.70
N GLU A 177 -24.04 -9.47 -22.53
CA GLU A 177 -25.44 -9.72 -22.85
C GLU A 177 -25.76 -9.29 -24.28
N TYR A 178 -26.72 -9.97 -24.91
CA TYR A 178 -27.21 -9.58 -26.24
C TYR A 178 -28.15 -8.39 -26.14
N CYS A 179 -28.05 -7.44 -27.08
CA CYS A 179 -29.02 -6.37 -27.20
C CYS A 179 -30.43 -6.94 -27.43
N PRO A 180 -31.44 -6.52 -26.65
CA PRO A 180 -32.80 -7.01 -26.82
C PRO A 180 -33.43 -6.52 -28.13
N PRO A 181 -34.52 -7.17 -28.60
CA PRO A 181 -35.31 -6.66 -29.73
C PRO A 181 -35.75 -5.20 -29.51
N GLY A 182 -35.73 -4.41 -30.59
CA GLY A 182 -35.92 -2.96 -30.57
C GLY A 182 -34.63 -2.16 -30.29
N GLN A 183 -33.51 -2.83 -30.01
CA GLN A 183 -32.21 -2.21 -29.79
C GLN A 183 -31.12 -2.86 -30.66
N TYR A 184 -29.99 -2.17 -30.78
CA TYR A 184 -28.82 -2.62 -31.53
C TYR A 184 -27.51 -2.08 -30.94
N SER A 185 -26.40 -2.75 -31.23
CA SER A 185 -25.05 -2.31 -30.87
C SER A 185 -24.14 -2.50 -32.07
N PRO A 186 -23.76 -1.43 -32.79
CA PRO A 186 -22.99 -1.56 -34.03
C PRO A 186 -21.51 -1.83 -33.77
N ASN A 187 -21.00 -1.42 -32.62
CA ASN A 187 -19.58 -1.43 -32.30
C ASN A 187 -19.23 -2.51 -31.28
N THR A 188 -17.97 -2.92 -31.29
CA THR A 188 -17.37 -3.68 -30.19
C THR A 188 -17.21 -2.80 -28.96
N SER A 189 -17.10 -3.44 -27.78
CA SER A 189 -16.95 -2.77 -26.49
C SER A 189 -18.11 -1.89 -26.04
N SER A 190 -19.33 -2.18 -26.51
CA SER A 190 -20.50 -1.39 -26.14
C SER A 190 -20.90 -1.57 -24.68
N THR A 191 -21.12 -0.47 -23.99
CA THR A 191 -21.55 -0.45 -22.57
C THR A 191 -23.07 -0.50 -22.42
N ASN A 192 -23.80 -0.17 -23.49
CA ASN A 192 -25.25 -0.20 -23.60
C ASN A 192 -25.65 -0.42 -25.06
N CYS A 193 -26.91 -0.75 -25.31
CA CYS A 193 -27.51 -0.87 -26.63
C CYS A 193 -28.27 0.40 -27.00
N SER A 194 -28.21 0.75 -28.28
CA SER A 194 -28.93 1.89 -28.86
C SER A 194 -30.33 1.45 -29.30
N VAL A 195 -31.35 2.28 -29.05
CA VAL A 195 -32.72 2.03 -29.53
C VAL A 195 -32.86 2.32 -31.03
N CYS A 196 -33.71 1.54 -31.71
CA CYS A 196 -34.07 1.82 -33.11
C CYS A 196 -34.92 3.10 -33.22
N GLY A 197 -34.59 3.93 -34.21
CA GLY A 197 -35.31 5.17 -34.50
C GLY A 197 -36.64 4.95 -35.23
N ASN A 198 -37.44 6.01 -35.34
CA ASN A 198 -38.75 5.94 -36.02
C ASN A 198 -38.58 5.52 -37.50
N GLY A 199 -39.41 4.57 -37.95
CA GLY A 199 -39.28 3.93 -39.27
C GLY A 199 -38.25 2.81 -39.35
N THR A 200 -37.68 2.37 -38.21
CA THR A 200 -36.76 1.22 -38.15
C THR A 200 -37.07 0.29 -36.98
N TYR A 201 -36.74 -1.00 -37.10
CA TYR A 201 -36.99 -2.04 -36.09
C TYR A 201 -35.84 -3.07 -36.00
N SER A 202 -35.76 -3.79 -34.88
CA SER A 202 -34.93 -4.99 -34.76
C SER A 202 -35.72 -6.09 -34.06
N THR A 203 -35.83 -7.28 -34.67
CA THR A 203 -36.64 -8.39 -34.15
C THR A 203 -35.81 -9.43 -33.40
N TRP A 204 -34.49 -9.39 -33.52
CA TRP A 204 -33.60 -10.41 -33.00
C TRP A 204 -32.72 -9.89 -31.86
N TYR A 205 -32.48 -10.75 -30.86
CA TYR A 205 -31.43 -10.52 -29.88
C TYR A 205 -30.07 -10.41 -30.58
N GLY A 206 -29.26 -9.44 -30.20
CA GLY A 206 -27.92 -9.29 -30.75
C GLY A 206 -27.82 -8.47 -32.03
N SER A 207 -28.84 -7.67 -32.34
CA SER A 207 -28.84 -6.89 -33.58
C SER A 207 -27.69 -5.87 -33.62
N THR A 208 -27.01 -5.76 -34.76
CA THR A 208 -25.91 -4.79 -34.96
C THR A 208 -26.35 -3.53 -35.70
N HIS A 209 -27.55 -3.53 -36.24
CA HIS A 209 -28.20 -2.42 -36.94
C HIS A 209 -29.72 -2.63 -36.90
N CYS A 210 -30.48 -1.57 -37.17
CA CYS A 210 -31.94 -1.64 -37.32
C CYS A 210 -32.31 -1.83 -38.80
N GLN A 211 -33.39 -2.56 -39.05
CA GLN A 211 -34.01 -2.75 -40.37
C GLN A 211 -35.06 -1.67 -40.60
N THR A 212 -35.28 -1.24 -41.84
CA THR A 212 -36.35 -0.30 -42.19
C THR A 212 -37.70 -0.98 -42.18
N CYS A 213 -38.73 -0.28 -41.68
CA CYS A 213 -40.12 -0.73 -41.70
C CYS A 213 -40.67 -0.92 -43.11
#